data_AF-A0A6G0W1Z4-F1
#
_entry.id   AF-A0A6G0W1Z4-F1
#
_cell.length_a   1.000
_cell.length_b   1.000
_cell.length_c   1.000
_cell.angle_alpha   90.00
_cell.angle_beta   90.00
_cell.angle_gamma   90.00
#
_symmetry.space_group_name_H-M   'P 1'
#
loop_
_entity.id
_entity.type
_entity.pdbx_description
1 polymer ?
#
loop_
_entity_poly.entity_id
_entity_poly.type
_entity_poly.pdbx_seq_one_letter_code
_entity_poly.pdbx_strand_id
1 'polypeptide(L)'
;MRQQGDTTFIDVLNALRIGELKTSHMSVLMSRVSTEMDGEFSVEKAMRIYPTNKQVEIHNNKVLQYFREKNVKMFTIRAQDSLVDATRPLNNSIDTVISDDINKTGGLPRELVIFVGAKVMLRSIIDVHKGLVNGAIGIVTELKWAGGFRRGQIYKQDIPDVMVDFGVDGIHLIKPKSIQFQAKFSYGTAERRMLPLIVSWASTTHKMQGTTVDYAVVYLGQKLFVQGQAYVIISRVCSLDGLRIEELDASKITGKTFCNVDALDEIDRMRQHRPNISEAIVNDGQ
;
A
#
# COMPACT_ATOMS: atom_id res chain seq x y z
N MET A 1 -3.10 17.98 12.28
CA MET A 1 -4.25 17.34 11.57
C MET A 1 -3.84 17.14 10.12
N ARG A 2 -4.18 16.01 9.50
CA ARG A 2 -3.65 15.62 8.19
C ARG A 2 -4.10 16.54 7.04
N GLN A 3 -5.31 17.09 7.10
CA GLN A 3 -5.87 18.00 6.09
C GLN A 3 -5.91 19.47 6.55
N GLN A 4 -4.88 19.93 7.26
CA GLN A 4 -4.85 21.29 7.81
C GLN A 4 -4.99 22.36 6.70
N GLY A 5 -6.00 23.22 6.84
CA GLY A 5 -6.22 24.38 5.95
C GLY A 5 -7.31 24.20 4.91
N ASP A 6 -7.76 22.97 4.61
CA ASP A 6 -8.80 22.69 3.62
C ASP A 6 -10.14 22.38 4.31
N THR A 7 -10.88 23.43 4.66
CA THR A 7 -12.15 23.32 5.40
C THR A 7 -13.21 22.56 4.60
N THR A 8 -13.25 22.75 3.28
CA THR A 8 -14.15 22.01 2.39
C THR A 8 -13.84 20.52 2.40
N PHE A 9 -12.56 20.14 2.34
CA PHE A 9 -12.19 18.73 2.35
C PHE A 9 -12.46 18.07 3.70
N ILE A 10 -12.18 18.77 4.79
CA ILE A 10 -12.50 18.31 6.15
C ILE A 10 -14.02 18.05 6.29
N ASP A 11 -14.85 18.96 5.78
CA ASP A 11 -16.31 18.82 5.84
C ASP A 11 -16.80 17.59 5.05
N VAL A 12 -16.28 17.40 3.83
CA VAL A 12 -16.56 16.20 3.01
C VAL A 12 -16.12 14.92 3.73
N LEU A 13 -14.93 14.90 4.33
CA LEU A 13 -14.42 13.74 5.08
C LEU A 13 -15.26 13.42 6.30
N ASN A 14 -15.68 14.44 7.06
CA ASN A 14 -16.56 14.26 8.22
C ASN A 14 -17.92 13.72 7.80
N ALA A 15 -18.51 14.26 6.73
CA ALA A 15 -19.76 13.76 6.18
C ALA A 15 -19.63 12.32 5.68
N LEU A 16 -18.53 11.96 5.00
CA LEU A 16 -18.25 10.57 4.60
C LEU A 16 -18.08 9.62 5.79
N ARG A 17 -17.51 10.11 6.90
CA ARG A 17 -17.25 9.30 8.10
C ARG A 17 -18.54 8.86 8.79
N ILE A 18 -19.55 9.73 8.81
CA ILE A 18 -20.86 9.45 9.43
C ILE A 18 -21.94 9.08 8.41
N GLY A 19 -21.64 9.22 7.11
CA GLY A 19 -22.51 8.86 6.01
C GLY A 19 -23.59 9.90 5.67
N GLU A 20 -23.47 11.12 6.19
CA GLU A 20 -24.42 12.21 5.96
C GLU A 20 -23.96 13.10 4.79
N LEU A 21 -23.78 12.50 3.63
CA LEU A 21 -23.40 13.24 2.42
C LEU A 21 -24.56 14.11 1.91
N LYS A 22 -24.33 15.43 1.87
CA LYS A 22 -25.22 16.41 1.23
C LYS A 22 -24.92 16.50 -0.26
N THR A 23 -25.85 17.09 -1.02
CA THR A 23 -25.66 17.36 -2.45
C THR A 23 -24.40 18.19 -2.73
N SER A 24 -24.09 19.19 -1.88
CA SER A 24 -22.85 19.98 -1.98
C SER A 24 -21.59 19.13 -1.88
N HIS A 25 -21.54 18.17 -0.94
CA HIS A 25 -20.41 17.25 -0.79
C HIS A 25 -20.27 16.35 -2.02
N MET A 26 -21.39 15.87 -2.55
CA MET A 26 -21.39 15.04 -3.77
C MET A 26 -20.89 15.82 -4.99
N SER A 27 -21.30 17.09 -5.14
CA SER A 27 -20.79 17.96 -6.21
C SER A 27 -19.26 18.12 -6.12
N VAL A 28 -18.72 18.27 -4.90
CA VAL A 28 -17.27 18.32 -4.68
C VAL A 28 -16.60 17.02 -5.12
N LEU A 29 -17.10 15.86 -4.69
CA LEU A 29 -16.52 14.56 -5.09
C LEU A 29 -16.64 14.34 -6.62
N MET A 30 -17.78 14.64 -7.21
CA MET A 30 -18.00 14.54 -8.66
C MET A 30 -17.04 15.44 -9.46
N SER A 31 -16.72 16.64 -8.97
CA SER A 31 -15.72 17.51 -9.60
C SER A 31 -14.30 16.93 -9.62
N ARG A 32 -14.02 15.93 -8.76
CA ARG A 32 -12.74 15.23 -8.71
C ARG A 32 -12.73 13.95 -9.54
N VAL A 33 -13.86 13.53 -10.10
CA VAL A 33 -13.92 12.42 -11.05
C VAL A 33 -13.25 12.84 -12.34
N SER A 34 -12.27 12.07 -12.80
CA SER A 34 -11.54 12.33 -14.04
C SER A 34 -11.13 11.03 -14.70
N THR A 35 -11.18 10.99 -16.03
CA THR A 35 -10.54 9.94 -16.84
C THR A 35 -9.13 10.32 -17.26
N GLU A 36 -8.82 11.62 -17.25
CA GLU A 36 -7.49 12.15 -17.56
C GLU A 36 -6.59 12.08 -16.33
N MET A 37 -5.41 11.49 -16.52
CA MET A 37 -4.42 11.20 -15.49
C MET A 37 -3.07 11.74 -15.94
N ASP A 38 -2.91 13.05 -15.84
CA ASP A 38 -1.73 13.81 -16.28
C ASP A 38 -1.06 14.53 -15.09
N GLY A 39 0.03 15.25 -15.36
CA GLY A 39 0.73 16.04 -14.34
C GLY A 39 1.16 15.20 -13.14
N GLU A 40 0.73 15.59 -11.94
CA GLU A 40 0.99 14.84 -10.69
C GLU A 40 0.14 13.57 -10.56
N PHE A 41 -0.96 13.47 -11.32
CA PHE A 41 -1.84 12.30 -11.36
C PHE A 41 -1.43 11.26 -12.40
N SER A 42 -0.31 11.45 -13.09
CA SER A 42 0.20 10.50 -14.08
C SER A 42 0.37 9.09 -13.51
N VAL A 43 0.38 8.10 -14.40
CA VAL A 43 0.37 6.68 -14.05
C VAL A 43 1.58 6.27 -13.20
N GLU A 44 2.73 6.93 -13.40
CA GLU A 44 3.97 6.66 -12.68
C GLU A 44 4.14 7.46 -11.38
N LYS A 45 3.43 8.59 -11.22
CA LYS A 45 3.60 9.52 -10.10
C LYS A 45 2.61 9.27 -8.97
N ALA A 46 1.32 9.55 -9.18
CA ALA A 46 0.33 9.49 -8.12
C ALA A 46 0.04 8.04 -7.69
N MET A 47 -0.08 7.86 -6.38
CA MET A 47 -0.43 6.58 -5.80
C MET A 47 -1.85 6.17 -6.21
N ARG A 48 -2.03 4.93 -6.67
CA ARG A 48 -3.37 4.36 -6.86
C ARG A 48 -3.83 3.59 -5.65
N ILE A 49 -5.05 3.87 -5.20
CA ILE A 49 -5.66 3.18 -4.06
C ILE A 49 -6.88 2.43 -4.52
N TYR A 50 -6.81 1.10 -4.43
CA TYR A 50 -7.87 0.19 -4.86
C TYR A 50 -8.42 -0.66 -3.70
N PRO A 51 -9.67 -1.13 -3.80
CA PRO A 51 -10.22 -2.03 -2.78
C PRO A 51 -9.66 -3.46 -2.88
N THR A 52 -9.23 -3.92 -4.07
CA THR A 52 -8.85 -5.32 -4.30
C THR A 52 -7.40 -5.48 -4.78
N ASN A 53 -6.74 -6.59 -4.39
CA ASN A 53 -5.39 -6.92 -4.86
C ASN A 53 -5.33 -7.09 -6.39
N LYS A 54 -6.41 -7.59 -7.02
CA LYS A 54 -6.48 -7.75 -8.48
C LYS A 54 -6.38 -6.41 -9.21
N GLN A 55 -7.05 -5.36 -8.72
CA GLN A 55 -6.93 -4.01 -9.31
C GLN A 55 -5.52 -3.44 -9.11
N VAL A 56 -4.93 -3.65 -7.93
CA VAL A 56 -3.55 -3.26 -7.64
C VAL A 56 -2.57 -3.91 -8.61
N GLU A 57 -2.69 -5.22 -8.83
CA GLU A 57 -1.86 -5.97 -9.76
C GLU A 57 -2.02 -5.47 -11.20
N ILE A 58 -3.26 -5.29 -11.67
CA ILE A 58 -3.55 -4.75 -13.00
C ILE A 58 -2.86 -3.40 -13.19
N HIS A 59 -2.99 -2.48 -12.22
CA HIS A 59 -2.38 -1.15 -12.34
C HIS A 59 -0.85 -1.20 -12.29
N ASN A 60 -0.27 -1.93 -11.34
CA ASN A 60 1.19 -2.09 -11.26
C ASN A 60 1.76 -2.69 -12.56
N ASN A 61 1.08 -3.67 -13.17
CA ASN A 61 1.49 -4.25 -14.44
C ASN A 61 1.39 -3.24 -15.60
N LYS A 62 0.36 -2.38 -15.61
CA LYS A 62 0.26 -1.26 -16.58
C LYS A 62 1.43 -0.30 -16.45
N VAL A 63 1.84 0.06 -15.24
CA VAL A 63 3.00 0.96 -15.02
C VAL A 63 4.31 0.28 -15.45
N LEU A 64 4.48 -1.00 -15.15
CA LEU A 64 5.64 -1.76 -15.64
C LEU A 64 5.68 -1.83 -17.16
N GLN A 65 4.53 -2.00 -17.82
CA GLN A 65 4.43 -1.96 -19.27
C GLN A 65 4.80 -0.57 -19.83
N TYR A 66 4.29 0.50 -19.22
CA TYR A 66 4.63 1.87 -19.60
C TYR A 66 6.14 2.13 -19.58
N PHE A 67 6.84 1.70 -18.52
CA PHE A 67 8.29 1.84 -18.45
C PHE A 67 9.04 0.92 -19.41
N ARG A 68 8.49 -0.26 -19.73
CA ARG A 68 9.03 -1.16 -20.75
C ARG A 68 8.96 -0.52 -22.14
N GLU A 69 7.84 0.12 -22.48
CA GLU A 69 7.66 0.85 -23.74
C GLU A 69 8.60 2.05 -23.86
N LYS A 70 9.00 2.64 -22.72
CA LYS A 70 10.05 3.66 -22.64
C LYS A 70 11.49 3.12 -22.64
N ASN A 71 11.68 1.82 -22.90
CA ASN A 71 12.99 1.16 -22.91
C ASN A 71 13.79 1.30 -21.60
N VAL A 72 13.11 1.40 -20.46
CA VAL A 72 13.79 1.41 -19.16
C VAL A 72 14.42 0.04 -18.89
N LYS A 73 15.69 0.04 -18.48
CA LYS A 73 16.42 -1.19 -18.14
C LYS A 73 15.84 -1.80 -16.87
N MET A 74 15.07 -2.86 -17.04
CA MET A 74 14.42 -3.62 -15.96
C MET A 74 15.09 -4.97 -15.71
N PHE A 75 15.04 -5.41 -14.45
CA PHE A 75 15.53 -6.72 -14.05
C PHE A 75 14.40 -7.52 -13.42
N THR A 76 14.27 -8.78 -13.81
CA THR A 76 13.34 -9.73 -13.22
C THR A 76 14.11 -10.63 -12.28
N ILE A 77 13.98 -10.40 -10.97
CA ILE A 77 14.67 -11.16 -9.94
C ILE A 77 13.72 -12.26 -9.46
N ARG A 78 14.20 -13.50 -9.51
CA ARG A 78 13.51 -14.67 -8.96
C ARG A 78 14.07 -15.01 -7.59
N ALA A 79 13.16 -15.35 -6.69
CA ALA A 79 13.50 -15.85 -5.37
C ALA A 79 14.37 -17.12 -5.45
N GLN A 80 15.22 -17.31 -4.45
CA GLN A 80 15.97 -18.54 -4.24
C GLN A 80 15.20 -19.37 -3.20
N ASP A 81 14.53 -20.43 -3.64
CA ASP A 81 13.76 -21.32 -2.79
C ASP A 81 14.53 -22.63 -2.54
N SER A 82 14.49 -23.14 -1.31
CA SER A 82 15.08 -24.43 -0.93
C SER A 82 14.21 -25.15 0.11
N LEU A 83 14.27 -26.49 0.14
CA LEU A 83 13.68 -27.27 1.23
C LEU A 83 14.73 -27.43 2.33
N VAL A 84 14.40 -26.99 3.54
CA VAL A 84 15.30 -27.06 4.71
C VAL A 84 15.09 -28.37 5.45
N ASP A 85 13.83 -28.77 5.60
CA ASP A 85 13.43 -30.02 6.23
C ASP A 85 12.35 -30.68 5.38
N ALA A 86 12.73 -31.72 4.65
CA ALA A 86 11.86 -32.42 3.72
C ALA A 86 11.38 -33.74 4.32
N THR A 87 10.05 -33.92 4.41
CA THR A 87 9.46 -35.15 4.93
C THR A 87 9.53 -36.32 3.94
N ARG A 88 9.80 -36.02 2.67
CA ARG A 88 9.92 -36.97 1.57
C ARG A 88 10.76 -36.40 0.42
N PRO A 89 11.40 -37.24 -0.40
CA PRO A 89 12.16 -36.78 -1.57
C PRO A 89 11.26 -36.01 -2.54
N LEU A 90 11.82 -34.94 -3.10
CA LEU A 90 11.15 -34.09 -4.07
C LEU A 90 11.42 -34.63 -5.49
N ASN A 91 10.38 -35.22 -6.11
CA ASN A 91 10.50 -35.77 -7.46
C ASN A 91 10.31 -34.72 -8.58
N ASN A 92 9.72 -33.57 -8.26
CA ASN A 92 9.35 -32.50 -9.20
C ASN A 92 10.05 -31.18 -8.84
N SER A 93 9.82 -30.10 -9.60
CA SER A 93 10.34 -28.77 -9.23
C SER A 93 9.84 -28.33 -7.85
N ILE A 94 10.71 -27.68 -7.07
CA ILE A 94 10.36 -27.05 -5.79
C ILE A 94 9.22 -26.03 -5.94
N ASP A 95 9.09 -25.41 -7.11
CA ASP A 95 7.99 -24.50 -7.44
C ASP A 95 6.60 -25.11 -7.21
N THR A 96 6.46 -26.43 -7.32
CA THR A 96 5.18 -27.13 -7.12
C THR A 96 4.76 -27.15 -5.64
N VAL A 97 5.74 -27.11 -4.72
CA VAL A 97 5.52 -27.20 -3.28
C VAL A 97 5.57 -25.83 -2.58
N ILE A 98 6.02 -24.76 -3.25
CA ILE A 98 6.01 -23.40 -2.70
C ILE A 98 4.71 -22.67 -3.04
N SER A 99 4.10 -22.01 -2.06
CA SER A 99 2.86 -21.25 -2.26
C SER A 99 3.08 -20.03 -3.15
N ASP A 100 2.14 -19.75 -4.06
CA ASP A 100 2.11 -18.50 -4.83
C ASP A 100 1.51 -17.34 -4.02
N ASP A 101 0.87 -17.63 -2.88
CA ASP A 101 0.39 -16.60 -1.95
C ASP A 101 1.57 -16.02 -1.17
N ILE A 102 1.87 -14.74 -1.43
CA ILE A 102 2.94 -14.00 -0.78
C ILE A 102 2.79 -13.97 0.76
N ASN A 103 1.57 -14.05 1.29
CA ASN A 103 1.35 -14.06 2.74
C ASN A 103 1.72 -15.40 3.39
N LYS A 104 1.76 -16.48 2.60
CA LYS A 104 2.21 -17.82 3.04
C LYS A 104 3.72 -18.04 2.86
N THR A 105 4.43 -17.03 2.33
CA THR A 105 5.88 -17.07 2.07
C THR A 105 6.62 -15.94 2.79
N GLY A 106 6.12 -15.56 3.98
CA GLY A 106 6.76 -14.55 4.83
C GLY A 106 6.71 -13.13 4.27
N GLY A 107 5.84 -12.85 3.29
CA GLY A 107 5.77 -11.56 2.62
C GLY A 107 6.81 -11.37 1.51
N LEU A 108 7.64 -12.39 1.22
CA LEU A 108 8.66 -12.34 0.18
C LEU A 108 8.10 -12.76 -1.19
N PRO A 109 8.19 -11.92 -2.23
CA PRO A 109 7.65 -12.26 -3.54
C PRO A 109 8.44 -13.41 -4.18
N ARG A 110 7.77 -14.19 -5.05
CA ARG A 110 8.44 -15.21 -5.87
C ARG A 110 9.28 -14.58 -6.98
N GLU A 111 8.77 -13.50 -7.57
CA GLU A 111 9.41 -12.75 -8.63
C GLU A 111 9.20 -11.25 -8.39
N LEU A 112 10.23 -10.45 -8.62
CA LEU A 112 10.18 -8.99 -8.51
C LEU A 112 10.79 -8.37 -9.75
N VAL A 113 10.00 -7.56 -10.45
CA VAL A 113 10.51 -6.67 -11.51
C VAL A 113 10.96 -5.37 -10.85
N ILE A 114 12.24 -5.01 -11.03
CA ILE A 114 12.84 -3.84 -10.39
C ILE A 114 13.78 -3.10 -11.34
N PHE A 115 13.92 -1.79 -11.12
CA PHE A 115 14.81 -0.89 -11.86
C PHE A 115 15.02 0.39 -11.03
N VAL A 116 16.03 1.18 -11.39
CA VAL A 116 16.24 2.52 -10.80
C VAL A 116 15.07 3.42 -11.19
N GLY A 117 14.39 4.00 -10.20
CA GLY A 117 13.15 4.76 -10.36
C GLY A 117 11.88 3.95 -10.06
N ALA A 118 11.98 2.65 -9.80
CA ALA A 118 10.82 1.84 -9.43
C ALA A 118 10.26 2.26 -8.05
N LYS A 119 8.94 2.46 -7.95
CA LYS A 119 8.27 2.66 -6.67
C LYS A 119 8.01 1.32 -6.01
N VAL A 120 8.54 1.13 -4.81
CA VAL A 120 8.50 -0.13 -4.07
C VAL A 120 7.92 0.07 -2.67
N MET A 121 7.33 -0.98 -2.13
CA MET A 121 6.84 -1.06 -0.75
C MET A 121 7.59 -2.15 0.01
N LEU A 122 8.00 -1.83 1.23
CA LEU A 122 8.63 -2.74 2.15
C LEU A 122 7.61 -3.72 2.74
N ARG A 123 7.96 -5.00 2.79
CA ARG A 123 7.10 -6.10 3.29
C ARG A 123 7.61 -6.75 4.58
N SER A 124 8.61 -6.16 5.21
CA SER A 124 9.16 -6.62 6.48
C SER A 124 9.57 -5.42 7.32
N ILE A 125 9.54 -5.58 8.64
CA ILE A 125 10.14 -4.59 9.52
C ILE A 125 11.67 -4.76 9.46
N ILE A 126 12.37 -3.65 9.23
CA ILE A 126 13.83 -3.56 9.22
C ILE A 126 14.31 -2.72 10.40
N ASP A 127 13.78 -1.50 10.54
CA ASP A 127 14.16 -0.55 11.60
C ASP A 127 12.96 0.35 11.91
N VAL A 128 12.37 0.18 13.10
CA VAL A 128 11.17 0.93 13.52
C VAL A 128 11.50 2.40 13.76
N HIS A 129 12.71 2.71 14.24
CA HIS A 129 13.10 4.09 14.57
C HIS A 129 13.29 4.96 13.33
N LYS A 130 13.62 4.34 12.19
CA LYS A 130 13.77 5.00 10.88
C LYS A 130 12.56 4.84 9.98
N GLY A 131 11.39 4.48 10.54
CA GLY A 131 10.18 4.27 9.76
C GLY A 131 10.24 3.11 8.74
N LEU A 132 11.28 2.27 8.76
CA LEU A 132 11.47 1.12 7.86
C LEU A 132 10.63 -0.08 8.32
N VAL A 133 9.33 0.10 8.25
CA VAL A 133 8.30 -0.87 8.65
C VAL A 133 7.56 -1.43 7.44
N ASN A 134 6.81 -2.50 7.64
CA ASN A 134 5.94 -3.05 6.60
C ASN A 134 4.94 -1.97 6.14
N GLY A 135 4.91 -1.69 4.84
CA GLY A 135 4.10 -0.63 4.24
C GLY A 135 4.87 0.65 3.89
N ALA A 136 6.13 0.81 4.33
CA ALA A 136 6.96 1.93 3.92
C ALA A 136 7.16 1.93 2.41
N ILE A 137 6.89 3.05 1.74
CA ILE A 137 7.00 3.20 0.28
C ILE A 137 8.22 4.07 -0.02
N GLY A 138 8.99 3.66 -1.02
CA GLY A 138 10.14 4.42 -1.48
C GLY A 138 10.41 4.22 -2.97
N ILE A 139 11.42 4.93 -3.46
CA ILE A 139 11.87 4.88 -4.85
C ILE A 139 13.26 4.26 -4.90
N VAL A 140 13.45 3.27 -5.76
CA VAL A 140 14.75 2.62 -5.95
C VAL A 140 15.73 3.61 -6.57
N THR A 141 16.87 3.85 -5.91
CA THR A 141 17.91 4.75 -6.40
C THR A 141 19.10 4.01 -6.99
N GLU A 142 19.38 2.78 -6.52
CA GLU A 142 20.54 2.01 -6.97
C GLU A 142 20.32 0.49 -6.80
N LEU A 143 20.88 -0.31 -7.70
CA LEU A 143 20.95 -1.77 -7.60
C LEU A 143 22.43 -2.20 -7.50
N LYS A 144 22.82 -2.79 -6.37
CA LYS A 144 24.17 -3.24 -6.07
C LYS A 144 24.28 -4.74 -6.26
N TRP A 145 24.82 -5.14 -7.41
CA TRP A 145 25.03 -6.54 -7.75
C TRP A 145 26.29 -7.09 -7.07
N ALA A 146 26.24 -8.38 -6.70
CA ALA A 146 27.35 -9.06 -6.03
C ALA A 146 28.65 -8.95 -6.84
N GLY A 147 29.77 -8.75 -6.12
CA GLY A 147 31.10 -8.65 -6.73
C GLY A 147 31.53 -7.26 -7.17
N GLY A 148 30.77 -6.19 -6.87
CA GLY A 148 31.18 -4.77 -6.98
C GLY A 148 31.38 -4.21 -8.40
N PHE A 149 31.70 -5.06 -9.38
CA PHE A 149 31.98 -4.68 -10.76
C PHE A 149 30.84 -5.03 -11.72
N ARG A 150 29.85 -5.82 -11.27
CA ARG A 150 28.72 -6.24 -12.10
C ARG A 150 27.76 -5.08 -12.33
N ARG A 151 27.52 -4.74 -13.60
CA ARG A 151 26.56 -3.69 -14.02
C ARG A 151 25.14 -4.20 -14.28
N GLY A 152 24.85 -5.44 -13.88
CA GLY A 152 23.56 -6.07 -14.11
C GLY A 152 23.48 -7.53 -13.64
N GLN A 153 22.28 -8.08 -13.82
CA GLN A 153 21.94 -9.47 -13.57
C GLN A 153 22.59 -10.41 -14.58
N ILE A 154 23.20 -11.51 -14.13
CA ILE A 154 23.70 -12.58 -15.01
C ILE A 154 22.67 -13.72 -15.04
N TYR A 155 22.19 -14.14 -13.86
CA TYR A 155 21.18 -15.17 -13.70
C TYR A 155 19.91 -14.62 -13.05
N LYS A 156 18.75 -15.20 -13.37
CA LYS A 156 17.47 -14.74 -12.80
C LYS A 156 17.43 -14.80 -11.27
N GLN A 157 18.22 -15.69 -10.67
CA GLN A 157 18.34 -15.89 -9.23
C GLN A 157 19.41 -14.98 -8.58
N ASP A 158 20.13 -14.16 -9.34
CA ASP A 158 21.01 -13.15 -8.75
C ASP A 158 20.13 -12.10 -8.06
N ILE A 159 20.34 -11.91 -6.76
CA ILE A 159 19.58 -10.96 -5.94
C ILE A 159 20.53 -9.83 -5.51
N PRO A 160 20.35 -8.59 -5.99
CA PRO A 160 21.18 -7.45 -5.60
C PRO A 160 20.78 -6.94 -4.21
N ASP A 161 21.67 -6.18 -3.60
CA ASP A 161 21.26 -5.23 -2.57
C ASP A 161 20.67 -3.98 -3.26
N VAL A 162 19.71 -3.30 -2.62
CA VAL A 162 18.96 -2.21 -3.26
C VAL A 162 19.03 -0.95 -2.39
N MET A 163 19.42 0.18 -2.96
CA MET A 163 19.25 1.48 -2.29
C MET A 163 17.86 2.01 -2.60
N VAL A 164 17.11 2.39 -1.57
CA VAL A 164 15.74 2.91 -1.70
C VAL A 164 15.64 4.21 -0.90
N ASP A 165 15.14 5.25 -1.55
CA ASP A 165 14.79 6.52 -0.93
C ASP A 165 13.36 6.45 -0.39
N PHE A 166 13.20 6.51 0.93
CA PHE A 166 11.90 6.51 1.61
C PHE A 166 11.39 7.93 1.94
N GLY A 167 12.03 8.96 1.36
CA GLY A 167 11.66 10.36 1.56
C GLY A 167 12.23 10.90 2.86
N VAL A 168 11.41 10.97 3.90
CA VAL A 168 11.76 11.67 5.16
C VAL A 168 12.99 11.07 5.85
N ASP A 169 13.11 9.74 5.85
CA ASP A 169 14.25 9.02 6.46
C ASP A 169 15.46 8.91 5.50
N GLY A 170 15.29 9.31 4.24
CA GLY A 170 16.31 9.30 3.20
C GLY A 170 16.57 7.93 2.58
N ILE A 171 17.80 7.74 2.09
CA ILE A 171 18.20 6.57 1.31
C ILE A 171 18.73 5.47 2.22
N HIS A 172 18.15 4.27 2.13
CA HIS A 172 18.53 3.10 2.91
C HIS A 172 18.90 1.90 2.04
N LEU A 173 19.87 1.11 2.52
CA LEU A 173 20.28 -0.15 1.91
C LEU A 173 19.35 -1.28 2.36
N ILE A 174 18.65 -1.88 1.40
CA ILE A 174 17.76 -3.02 1.58
C ILE A 174 18.45 -4.27 1.08
N LYS A 175 18.66 -5.24 1.99
CA LYS A 175 19.30 -6.52 1.70
C LYS A 175 18.27 -7.64 1.54
N PRO A 176 18.57 -8.69 0.76
CA PRO A 176 17.74 -9.89 0.71
C PRO A 176 17.65 -10.56 2.08
N LYS A 177 16.48 -11.09 2.43
CA LYS A 177 16.22 -11.85 3.64
C LYS A 177 15.88 -13.30 3.30
N SER A 178 16.23 -14.22 4.18
CA SER A 178 15.76 -15.61 4.16
C SER A 178 14.65 -15.79 5.18
N ILE A 179 13.54 -16.40 4.77
CA ILE A 179 12.42 -16.71 5.66
C ILE A 179 11.97 -18.15 5.42
N GLN A 180 11.77 -18.89 6.51
CA GLN A 180 11.22 -20.24 6.50
C GLN A 180 9.70 -20.25 6.65
N PHE A 181 9.03 -21.16 5.95
CA PHE A 181 7.58 -21.34 5.97
C PHE A 181 7.20 -22.78 5.60
N GLN A 182 5.94 -23.15 5.88
CA GLN A 182 5.42 -24.47 5.56
C GLN A 182 5.22 -24.66 4.05
N ALA A 183 5.83 -25.70 3.50
CA ALA A 183 5.61 -26.11 2.12
C ALA A 183 4.20 -26.71 1.95
N LYS A 184 3.64 -26.61 0.73
CA LYS A 184 2.37 -27.25 0.36
C LYS A 184 2.48 -28.77 0.49
N PHE A 185 1.32 -29.42 0.63
CA PHE A 185 1.18 -30.88 0.63
C PHE A 185 2.02 -31.60 1.68
N SER A 186 2.29 -30.94 2.82
CA SER A 186 3.05 -31.49 3.94
C SER A 186 4.46 -31.96 3.58
N TYR A 187 5.10 -31.30 2.60
CA TYR A 187 6.49 -31.55 2.22
C TYR A 187 7.51 -31.11 3.28
N GLY A 188 7.07 -30.47 4.36
CA GLY A 188 7.91 -29.98 5.45
C GLY A 188 8.17 -28.48 5.34
N THR A 189 9.38 -28.06 5.69
CA THR A 189 9.77 -26.65 5.79
C THR A 189 10.58 -26.22 4.58
N ALA A 190 10.12 -25.15 3.93
CA ALA A 190 10.85 -24.46 2.87
C ALA A 190 11.44 -23.14 3.38
N GLU A 191 12.49 -22.68 2.71
CA GLU A 191 13.07 -21.37 2.88
C GLU A 191 13.03 -20.60 1.56
N ARG A 192 12.70 -19.32 1.63
CA ARG A 192 12.81 -18.37 0.52
C ARG A 192 13.82 -17.29 0.88
N ARG A 193 14.82 -17.09 0.03
CA ARG A 193 15.68 -15.90 0.05
C ARG A 193 15.29 -14.92 -1.05
N MET A 194 14.90 -13.70 -0.66
CA MET A 194 14.48 -12.64 -1.58
C MET A 194 14.51 -11.24 -0.92
N LEU A 195 14.47 -10.18 -1.73
CA LEU A 195 14.25 -8.82 -1.24
C LEU A 195 12.85 -8.69 -0.59
N PRO A 196 12.73 -8.04 0.58
CA PRO A 196 11.44 -7.79 1.22
C PRO A 196 10.70 -6.60 0.58
N LEU A 197 10.67 -6.54 -0.75
CA LEU A 197 10.12 -5.43 -1.53
C LEU A 197 9.08 -5.94 -2.53
N ILE A 198 8.03 -5.15 -2.76
CA ILE A 198 7.09 -5.34 -3.88
C ILE A 198 6.95 -4.04 -4.66
N VAL A 199 6.60 -4.10 -5.95
CA VAL A 199 6.21 -2.90 -6.71
C VAL A 199 4.94 -2.28 -6.13
N SER A 200 4.87 -0.95 -6.08
CA SER A 200 3.81 -0.24 -5.34
C SER A 200 3.42 1.12 -5.92
N TRP A 201 3.14 1.20 -7.23
CA TRP A 201 2.40 2.35 -7.80
C TRP A 201 0.92 2.31 -7.44
N ALA A 202 0.40 1.11 -7.18
CA ALA A 202 -0.89 0.86 -6.60
C ALA A 202 -0.78 0.06 -5.31
N SER A 203 -1.71 0.28 -4.38
CA SER A 203 -1.84 -0.51 -3.15
C SER A 203 -3.30 -0.58 -2.72
N THR A 204 -3.59 -1.53 -1.84
CA THR A 204 -4.92 -1.68 -1.28
C THR A 204 -5.15 -0.69 -0.15
N THR A 205 -6.40 -0.31 0.09
CA THR A 205 -6.79 0.54 1.22
C THR A 205 -6.21 0.06 2.55
N HIS A 206 -6.27 -1.25 2.81
CA HIS A 206 -5.74 -1.87 4.04
C HIS A 206 -4.23 -1.66 4.21
N LYS A 207 -3.45 -1.74 3.12
CA LYS A 207 -2.00 -1.56 3.15
C LYS A 207 -1.58 -0.08 3.23
N MET A 208 -2.49 0.84 2.95
CA MET A 208 -2.28 2.28 3.06
C MET A 208 -2.77 2.86 4.40
N GLN A 209 -3.28 2.01 5.31
CA GLN A 209 -3.72 2.46 6.62
C GLN A 209 -2.54 3.05 7.40
N GLY A 210 -2.71 4.25 7.93
CA GLY A 210 -1.64 5.01 8.59
C GLY A 210 -0.81 5.89 7.64
N THR A 211 -0.73 5.58 6.34
CA THR A 211 0.04 6.38 5.37
C THR A 211 -0.72 7.65 4.95
N THR A 212 0.05 8.69 4.61
CA THR A 212 -0.43 9.94 3.99
C THR A 212 0.20 10.08 2.61
N VAL A 213 -0.52 10.60 1.63
CA VAL A 213 -0.01 10.91 0.28
C VAL A 213 -0.49 12.29 -0.16
N ASP A 214 0.39 13.04 -0.84
CA ASP A 214 0.02 14.37 -1.36
C ASP A 214 -0.89 14.26 -2.57
N TYR A 215 -0.57 13.36 -3.50
CA TYR A 215 -1.36 13.08 -4.70
C TYR A 215 -1.75 11.61 -4.78
N ALA A 216 -3.04 11.35 -4.94
CA ALA A 216 -3.56 10.01 -5.17
C ALA A 216 -4.75 10.01 -6.11
N VAL A 217 -4.86 8.90 -6.84
CA VAL A 217 -6.07 8.58 -7.59
C VAL A 217 -6.73 7.39 -6.91
N VAL A 218 -8.00 7.56 -6.57
CA VAL A 218 -8.75 6.61 -5.77
C VAL A 218 -9.87 5.98 -6.57
N TYR A 219 -10.16 4.72 -6.27
CA TYR A 219 -11.32 4.02 -6.81
C TYR A 219 -12.46 3.97 -5.79
N LEU A 220 -13.61 4.55 -6.16
CA LEU A 220 -14.82 4.58 -5.34
C LEU A 220 -16.04 4.00 -6.09
N GLY A 221 -15.78 3.07 -7.01
CA GLY A 221 -16.80 2.42 -7.84
C GLY A 221 -17.46 1.21 -7.18
N GLN A 222 -18.11 0.39 -8.02
CA GLN A 222 -18.96 -0.73 -7.58
C GLN A 222 -18.26 -1.78 -6.70
N LYS A 223 -16.94 -1.92 -6.86
CA LYS A 223 -16.12 -2.89 -6.10
C LYS A 223 -15.84 -2.47 -4.66
N LEU A 224 -16.34 -1.33 -4.18
CA LEU A 224 -16.35 -1.03 -2.76
C LEU A 224 -17.27 -2.02 -2.03
N PHE A 225 -16.72 -2.70 -1.01
CA PHE A 225 -17.38 -3.82 -0.35
C PHE A 225 -17.44 -3.70 1.17
N VAL A 226 -16.64 -2.82 1.78
CA VAL A 226 -16.62 -2.61 3.24
C VAL A 226 -17.20 -1.24 3.59
N GLN A 227 -18.02 -1.19 4.65
CA GLN A 227 -18.52 0.05 5.22
C GLN A 227 -17.34 0.94 5.69
N GLY A 228 -17.41 2.24 5.42
CA GLY A 228 -16.36 3.20 5.78
C GLY A 228 -15.12 3.15 4.89
N GLN A 229 -15.03 2.22 3.92
CA GLN A 229 -13.85 2.07 3.07
C GLN A 229 -13.58 3.33 2.23
N ALA A 230 -14.62 3.99 1.72
CA ALA A 230 -14.49 5.25 0.99
C ALA A 230 -13.84 6.35 1.84
N TYR A 231 -14.27 6.51 3.09
CA TYR A 231 -13.64 7.43 4.05
C TYR A 231 -12.17 7.07 4.29
N VAL A 232 -11.86 5.79 4.52
CA VAL A 232 -10.47 5.36 4.76
C VAL A 232 -9.58 5.68 3.55
N ILE A 233 -10.08 5.45 2.33
CA ILE A 233 -9.36 5.74 1.08
C ILE A 233 -9.10 7.24 0.93
N ILE A 234 -10.15 8.07 1.00
CA ILE A 234 -10.03 9.51 0.74
C ILE A 234 -9.22 10.20 1.84
N SER A 235 -9.36 9.77 3.10
CA SER A 235 -8.59 10.32 4.24
C SER A 235 -7.08 10.06 4.19
N ARG A 236 -6.59 9.31 3.19
CA ARG A 236 -5.15 9.15 2.94
C ARG A 236 -4.54 10.39 2.27
N VAL A 237 -5.35 11.20 1.58
CA VAL A 237 -4.88 12.35 0.80
C VAL A 237 -4.79 13.60 1.66
N CYS A 238 -3.77 14.43 1.44
CA CYS A 238 -3.52 15.67 2.20
C CYS A 238 -4.52 16.79 1.87
N SER A 239 -4.91 16.94 0.61
CA SER A 239 -5.76 18.03 0.14
C SER A 239 -6.77 17.55 -0.90
N LEU A 240 -7.83 18.33 -1.11
CA LEU A 240 -8.80 18.05 -2.15
C LEU A 240 -8.18 18.18 -3.55
N ASP A 241 -7.19 19.08 -3.71
CA ASP A 241 -6.44 19.24 -4.97
C ASP A 241 -5.51 18.08 -5.27
N GLY A 242 -5.06 17.37 -4.24
CA GLY A 242 -4.32 16.12 -4.35
C GLY A 242 -5.18 14.89 -4.64
N LEU A 243 -6.51 15.04 -4.73
CA LEU A 243 -7.45 13.95 -4.91
C LEU A 243 -8.00 13.90 -6.34
N ARG A 244 -7.87 12.74 -6.99
CA ARG A 244 -8.63 12.38 -8.18
C ARG A 244 -9.39 11.08 -7.96
N ILE A 245 -10.56 10.97 -8.56
CA ILE A 245 -11.40 9.79 -8.45
C ILE A 245 -11.51 9.15 -9.84
N GLU A 246 -11.08 7.89 -9.97
CA GLU A 246 -11.11 7.15 -11.24
C GLU A 246 -12.54 6.68 -11.57
N GLU A 247 -13.27 6.22 -10.56
CA GLU A 247 -14.66 5.79 -10.67
C GLU A 247 -15.39 6.14 -9.38
N LEU A 248 -16.62 6.64 -9.50
CA LEU A 248 -17.47 7.00 -8.37
C LEU A 248 -18.85 6.37 -8.54
N ASP A 249 -19.18 5.41 -7.68
CA ASP A 249 -20.53 4.88 -7.57
C ASP A 249 -21.19 5.51 -6.34
N ALA A 250 -22.09 6.47 -6.58
CA ALA A 250 -22.78 7.19 -5.51
C ALA A 250 -23.55 6.23 -4.59
N SER A 251 -24.07 5.10 -5.09
CA SER A 251 -24.81 4.12 -4.27
C SER A 251 -23.93 3.41 -3.22
N LYS A 252 -22.60 3.46 -3.38
CA LYS A 252 -21.63 2.87 -2.44
C LYS A 252 -21.23 3.83 -1.33
N ILE A 253 -21.51 5.10 -1.50
CA ILE A 253 -21.18 6.16 -0.54
C ILE A 253 -22.41 6.92 -0.02
N THR A 254 -23.61 6.57 -0.50
CA THR A 254 -24.92 7.07 -0.04
C THR A 254 -25.83 5.88 0.32
N GLY A 255 -26.74 5.97 1.30
CA GLY A 255 -27.52 4.82 1.80
C GLY A 255 -27.69 4.69 3.34
N LYS A 256 -27.80 3.45 3.87
CA LYS A 256 -27.77 3.16 5.34
C LYS A 256 -26.62 2.22 5.74
N THR A 257 -25.89 1.69 4.76
CA THR A 257 -24.90 0.60 4.92
C THR A 257 -23.47 1.11 4.74
N PHE A 258 -23.25 2.43 4.76
CA PHE A 258 -21.96 3.05 4.43
C PHE A 258 -21.03 3.24 5.62
N CYS A 259 -21.55 3.16 6.84
CA CYS A 259 -20.84 3.41 8.09
C CYS A 259 -21.12 2.24 9.01
N ASN A 260 -20.10 1.86 9.76
CA ASN A 260 -20.29 0.87 10.81
C ASN A 260 -21.11 1.53 11.93
N VAL A 261 -22.39 1.15 12.02
CA VAL A 261 -23.37 1.73 12.96
C VAL A 261 -22.90 1.50 14.40
N ASP A 262 -22.41 0.30 14.71
CA ASP A 262 -21.86 -0.02 16.05
C ASP A 262 -20.70 0.92 16.42
N ALA A 263 -19.86 1.28 15.45
CA ALA A 263 -18.77 2.23 15.67
C ALA A 263 -19.26 3.67 15.86
N LEU A 264 -20.38 4.05 15.24
CA LEU A 264 -21.01 5.36 15.46
C LEU A 264 -21.65 5.44 16.84
N ASP A 265 -22.41 4.41 17.22
CA ASP A 265 -23.03 4.30 18.54
C ASP A 265 -21.98 4.36 19.65
N GLU A 266 -20.84 3.69 19.46
CA GLU A 266 -19.73 3.76 20.41
C GLU A 266 -19.06 5.14 20.46
N ILE A 267 -18.92 5.83 19.32
CA ILE A 267 -18.43 7.23 19.29
C ILE A 267 -19.38 8.15 20.06
N ASP A 268 -20.69 7.98 19.88
CA ASP A 268 -21.69 8.80 20.54
C ASP A 268 -21.77 8.49 22.04
N ARG A 269 -21.65 7.22 22.44
CA ARG A 269 -21.46 6.83 23.84
C ARG A 269 -20.26 7.53 24.46
N MET A 270 -19.10 7.52 23.78
CA MET A 270 -17.89 8.19 24.28
C MET A 270 -18.04 9.71 24.37
N ARG A 271 -18.77 10.34 23.44
CA ARG A 271 -19.06 11.78 23.47
C ARG A 271 -19.95 12.16 24.65
N GLN A 272 -20.96 11.34 24.96
CA GLN A 272 -21.86 11.53 26.10
C GLN A 272 -21.14 11.32 27.44
N HIS A 273 -20.13 10.46 27.49
CA HIS A 273 -19.33 10.18 28.69
C HIS A 273 -18.06 11.03 28.80
N ARG A 274 -17.91 12.09 27.99
CA ARG A 274 -16.75 12.97 28.07
C ARG A 274 -16.85 13.76 29.38
N PRO A 275 -15.93 13.56 30.36
CA PRO A 275 -15.96 14.39 31.56
C PRO A 275 -15.79 15.86 31.16
N ASN A 276 -16.61 16.74 31.73
CA ASN A 276 -16.46 18.18 31.56
C ASN A 276 -15.08 18.60 32.11
N ILE A 277 -14.09 18.74 31.23
CA ILE A 277 -12.74 19.20 31.60
C ILE A 277 -12.79 20.64 32.18
N SER A 278 -13.92 21.34 32.05
CA SER A 278 -14.16 22.63 32.71
C SER A 278 -14.41 22.53 34.23
N GLU A 279 -14.80 21.37 34.76
CA GLU A 279 -15.02 21.20 36.22
C GLU A 279 -13.76 20.75 36.97
N ALA A 280 -12.76 20.20 36.27
CA ALA A 280 -11.54 19.70 36.89
C ALA A 280 -10.50 20.79 37.22
N ILE A 281 -10.66 22.02 36.73
CA ILE A 281 -9.71 23.13 36.98
C ILE A 281 -10.18 24.05 38.13
N VAL A 282 -11.42 23.92 38.60
CA VAL A 282 -11.97 24.81 39.64
C VAL A 282 -11.68 24.31 41.08
N ASN A 283 -11.25 23.06 41.26
CA ASN A 283 -11.09 22.46 42.60
C ASN A 283 -9.65 22.33 43.13
N ASP A 284 -8.62 22.78 42.39
CA ASP A 284 -7.22 22.78 42.86
C ASP A 284 -6.78 24.15 43.44
N GLY A 285 -7.72 24.97 43.87
CA GLY A 285 -7.50 26.34 44.34
C GLY A 285 -8.01 26.68 45.74
N GLN A 286 -8.09 25.69 46.66
CA GLN A 286 -8.31 25.93 48.09
C GLN A 286 -7.23 25.28 48.95
#